data_AF-A0A9Y2KYN0-F1
#
_entry.id   AF-A0A9Y2KYN0-F1
#
_cell.length_a   1.000
_cell.length_b   1.000
_cell.length_c   1.000
_cell.angle_alpha   90.00
_cell.angle_beta   90.00
_cell.angle_gamma   90.00
#
_symmetry.space_group_name_H-M   'P 1'
#
loop_
_entity.id
_entity.type
_entity.pdbx_description
1 polymer ?
#
loop_
_entity_poly.entity_id
_entity_poly.type
_entity_poly.pdbx_seq_one_letter_code
_entity_poly.pdbx_strand_id
1 'polypeptide(L)'
;MSRTTKTELPKHSLLHRYVQKGDFLDCYKCATALPVDDAAQRAMAFPSWAKGLLRLRNILVAPLGLAHEFPKGEKIGPFPIDRRGDHEIILGFDDSHLNFRISILTTGREAYCATWVQCNNRLGRLYLTVIMPFHVLIVRNAVRQIWRPDIKSQ
;
A
#
# COMPACT_ATOMS: atom_id res chain seq x y z
N MET A 1 19.48 -13.49 0.76
CA MET A 1 18.30 -14.37 0.92
C MET A 1 17.05 -13.51 0.98
N SER A 2 16.10 -13.71 0.06
CA SER A 2 14.87 -12.90 -0.02
C SER A 2 13.96 -13.20 1.18
N ARG A 3 14.00 -12.35 2.21
CA ARG A 3 13.15 -12.45 3.42
C ARG A 3 11.71 -11.96 3.19
N THR A 4 11.30 -11.80 1.94
CA THR A 4 9.96 -11.38 1.54
C THR A 4 9.30 -12.50 0.76
N THR A 5 8.13 -12.95 1.21
CA THR A 5 7.40 -14.06 0.60
C THR A 5 6.02 -13.58 0.18
N LYS A 6 5.64 -13.83 -1.07
CA LYS A 6 4.25 -13.61 -1.51
C LYS A 6 3.36 -14.62 -0.79
N THR A 7 2.25 -14.15 -0.23
CA THR A 7 1.34 -14.99 0.55
C THR A 7 -0.10 -14.57 0.28
N GLU A 8 -1.04 -15.27 0.88
CA GLU A 8 -2.44 -14.89 0.85
C GLU A 8 -2.74 -13.87 1.96
N LEU A 9 -3.77 -13.05 1.75
CA LEU A 9 -4.23 -12.12 2.77
C LEU A 9 -4.73 -12.90 3.99
N PRO A 10 -4.21 -12.66 5.22
CA PRO A 10 -4.69 -13.35 6.41
C PRO A 10 -6.20 -13.17 6.61
N LYS A 11 -6.91 -14.24 7.02
CA LYS A 11 -8.39 -14.24 7.13
C LYS A 11 -8.96 -13.19 8.09
N HIS A 12 -8.17 -12.76 9.07
CA HIS A 12 -8.57 -11.75 10.05
C HIS A 12 -8.27 -10.32 9.61
N SER A 13 -7.69 -10.11 8.42
CA SER A 13 -7.46 -8.77 7.90
C SER A 13 -8.79 -8.07 7.63
N LEU A 14 -8.88 -6.83 8.10
CA LEU A 14 -9.98 -5.90 7.83
C LEU A 14 -10.10 -5.59 6.33
N LEU A 15 -9.04 -5.80 5.54
CA LEU A 15 -9.04 -5.57 4.10
C LEU A 15 -10.04 -6.48 3.36
N HIS A 16 -10.40 -7.65 3.91
CA HIS A 16 -11.43 -8.53 3.34
C HIS A 16 -12.79 -7.83 3.17
N ARG A 17 -13.06 -6.75 3.91
CA ARG A 17 -14.28 -5.95 3.77
C ARG A 17 -14.38 -5.22 2.42
N TYR A 18 -13.25 -5.01 1.74
CA TYR A 18 -13.19 -4.30 0.46
C TYR A 18 -13.14 -5.26 -0.73
N VAL A 19 -12.64 -6.49 -0.52
CA VAL A 19 -12.33 -7.43 -1.60
C VAL A 19 -13.61 -7.92 -2.28
N GLN A 20 -13.70 -7.69 -3.59
CA GLN A 20 -14.74 -8.21 -4.46
C GLN A 20 -14.17 -9.09 -5.58
N LYS A 21 -15.04 -9.87 -6.23
CA LYS A 21 -14.65 -10.73 -7.34
C LYS A 21 -14.20 -9.89 -8.54
N GLY A 22 -12.98 -10.12 -9.00
CA GLY A 22 -12.40 -9.40 -10.15
C GLY A 22 -11.50 -8.23 -9.77
N ASP A 23 -11.35 -7.96 -8.47
CA ASP A 23 -10.38 -7.00 -7.97
C ASP A 23 -8.96 -7.55 -8.04
N PHE A 24 -7.99 -6.63 -8.09
CA PHE A 24 -6.60 -6.98 -7.89
C PHE A 24 -6.29 -7.01 -6.40
N LEU A 25 -5.67 -8.11 -5.96
CA LEU A 25 -5.18 -8.28 -4.60
C LEU A 25 -3.81 -8.93 -4.65
N ASP A 26 -2.85 -8.32 -3.97
CA ASP A 26 -1.59 -8.98 -3.62
C ASP A 26 -1.29 -8.85 -2.13
N CYS A 27 -0.49 -9.80 -1.63
CA CYS A 27 -0.06 -9.80 -0.25
C CYS A 27 1.36 -10.37 -0.17
N TYR A 28 2.19 -9.70 0.62
CA TYR A 28 3.56 -10.07 0.89
C TYR A 28 3.80 -10.04 2.38
N LYS A 29 4.60 -10.99 2.88
CA LYS A 29 4.98 -11.05 4.28
C LYS A 29 6.49 -10.96 4.49
N CYS A 30 6.86 -10.47 5.67
CA CYS A 30 8.23 -10.49 6.18
C CYS A 30 8.24 -10.65 7.71
N ALA A 31 9.38 -11.10 8.26
CA ALA A 31 9.58 -11.16 9.69
C ALA A 31 9.85 -9.76 10.26
N THR A 32 9.11 -9.38 11.30
CA THR A 32 9.32 -8.15 12.07
C THR A 32 8.58 -8.22 13.41
N ALA A 33 9.15 -7.61 14.44
CA ALA A 33 8.50 -7.40 15.73
C ALA A 33 8.02 -5.96 15.92
N LEU A 34 8.07 -5.14 14.86
CA LEU A 34 7.66 -3.75 14.92
C LEU A 34 6.15 -3.64 15.19
N PRO A 35 5.73 -2.67 16.02
CA PRO A 35 4.35 -2.24 16.08
C PRO A 35 3.82 -1.84 14.70
N VAL A 36 2.50 -1.90 14.52
CA VAL A 36 1.84 -1.65 13.23
C VAL A 36 2.16 -0.26 12.66
N ASP A 37 2.22 0.77 13.50
CA ASP A 37 2.54 2.13 13.08
C ASP A 37 3.97 2.27 12.56
N ASP A 38 4.95 1.70 13.25
CA ASP A 38 6.34 1.72 12.83
C ASP A 38 6.54 0.91 11.54
N ALA A 39 5.88 -0.26 11.45
CA ALA A 39 5.86 -1.06 10.23
C ALA A 39 5.24 -0.27 9.06
N ALA A 40 4.13 0.43 9.28
CA ALA A 40 3.48 1.25 8.27
C ALA A 40 4.37 2.43 7.83
N GLN A 41 5.00 3.14 8.76
CA GLN A 41 5.92 4.24 8.44
C GLN A 41 7.10 3.76 7.60
N ARG A 42 7.72 2.62 7.95
CA ARG A 42 8.80 2.03 7.15
C ARG A 42 8.33 1.57 5.78
N ALA A 43 7.17 0.93 5.71
CA ALA A 43 6.59 0.48 4.45
C ALA A 43 6.36 1.65 3.49
N MET A 44 5.87 2.78 4.02
CA MET A 44 5.52 3.98 3.26
C MET A 44 6.70 4.93 2.99
N ALA A 45 7.91 4.61 3.46
CA ALA A 45 9.13 5.36 3.18
C ALA A 45 9.63 5.15 1.73
N PHE A 46 8.73 5.26 0.75
CA PHE A 46 9.01 4.91 -0.64
C PHE A 46 10.22 5.66 -1.22
N PRO A 47 10.94 5.04 -2.16
CA PRO A 47 12.01 5.71 -2.87
C PRO A 47 11.49 6.89 -3.67
N SER A 48 12.33 7.89 -3.89
CA SER A 48 11.95 9.16 -4.53
C SER A 48 11.32 8.99 -5.91
N TRP A 49 11.72 7.97 -6.69
CA TRP A 49 11.11 7.66 -7.99
C TRP A 49 9.66 7.21 -7.86
N ALA A 50 9.32 6.43 -6.83
CA ALA A 50 7.95 5.98 -6.58
C ALA A 50 7.05 7.14 -6.16
N LYS A 51 7.59 8.08 -5.35
CA LYS A 51 6.92 9.37 -5.08
C LYS A 51 6.72 10.19 -6.37
N GLY A 52 7.69 10.15 -7.28
CA GLY A 52 7.61 10.75 -8.61
C GLY A 52 6.48 10.16 -9.46
N LEU A 53 6.34 8.83 -9.50
CA LEU A 53 5.24 8.16 -10.21
C LEU A 53 3.87 8.50 -9.61
N LEU A 54 3.77 8.59 -8.28
CA LEU A 54 2.53 9.04 -7.62
C LEU A 54 2.18 10.50 -7.98
N ARG A 55 3.18 11.38 -8.13
CA ARG A 55 2.95 12.74 -8.64
C ARG A 55 2.56 12.74 -10.11
N LEU A 56 3.20 11.90 -10.95
CA LEU A 56 2.86 11.77 -12.36
C LEU A 56 1.42 11.26 -12.53
N ARG A 57 0.98 10.28 -11.74
CA ARG A 57 -0.43 9.88 -11.66
C ARG A 57 -1.30 11.11 -11.46
N ASN A 58 -1.04 11.90 -10.41
CA ASN A 58 -1.88 13.05 -10.07
C ASN A 58 -2.00 14.05 -11.24
N ILE A 59 -0.94 14.23 -12.03
CA ILE A 59 -0.95 15.09 -13.22
C ILE A 59 -1.79 14.46 -14.35
N LEU A 60 -1.62 13.17 -14.62
CA LEU A 60 -2.34 12.46 -15.67
C LEU A 60 -3.84 12.33 -15.39
N VAL A 61 -4.23 12.26 -14.12
CA VAL A 61 -5.63 12.15 -13.69
C VAL A 61 -6.25 13.51 -13.33
N ALA A 62 -5.48 14.60 -13.32
CA ALA A 62 -6.00 15.95 -13.12
C ALA A 62 -7.19 16.34 -14.04
N PRO A 63 -7.19 16.02 -15.35
CA PRO A 63 -8.34 16.33 -16.21
C PRO A 63 -9.58 15.45 -15.95
N LEU A 64 -9.46 14.39 -15.13
CA LEU A 64 -10.59 13.59 -14.65
C LEU A 64 -11.24 14.19 -13.38
N GLY A 65 -10.93 15.45 -13.03
CA GLY A 65 -11.53 16.17 -11.91
C GLY A 65 -10.87 15.92 -10.55
N LEU A 66 -9.68 15.34 -10.51
CA LEU A 66 -8.97 15.04 -9.26
C LEU A 66 -8.15 16.25 -8.81
N ALA A 67 -8.86 17.32 -8.53
CA ALA A 67 -8.35 18.42 -7.72
C ALA A 67 -8.28 17.95 -6.25
N HIS A 68 -7.09 17.50 -5.86
CA HIS A 68 -6.40 18.03 -4.68
C HIS A 68 -7.16 18.15 -3.35
N GLU A 69 -7.93 17.15 -2.94
CA GLU A 69 -8.25 17.01 -1.51
C GLU A 69 -8.05 15.56 -1.09
N PHE A 70 -6.79 15.15 -0.87
CA PHE A 70 -6.56 14.07 0.08
C PHE A 70 -7.30 14.48 1.36
N PRO A 71 -8.25 13.68 1.86
CA PRO A 71 -9.07 14.07 3.00
C PRO A 71 -8.20 14.63 4.12
N LYS A 72 -8.64 15.74 4.72
CA LYS A 72 -7.98 16.33 5.90
C LYS A 72 -8.06 15.28 7.01
N GLY A 73 -6.99 14.54 7.19
CA GLY A 73 -6.91 13.39 8.08
C GLY A 73 -5.47 12.95 8.27
N GLU A 74 -5.27 12.02 9.20
CA GLU A 74 -3.97 11.45 9.48
C GLU A 74 -3.43 10.71 8.25
N LYS A 75 -2.12 10.81 7.99
CA LYS A 75 -1.46 10.24 6.82
C LYS A 75 -0.19 9.52 7.23
N ILE A 76 0.14 8.44 6.52
CA ILE A 76 1.43 7.77 6.62
C ILE A 76 2.10 7.82 5.24
N GLY A 77 3.21 8.56 5.16
CA GLY A 77 3.84 8.88 3.87
C GLY A 77 2.90 9.70 2.98
N PRO A 78 2.72 9.35 1.70
CA PRO A 78 1.83 10.08 0.80
C PRO A 78 0.35 9.68 0.91
N PHE A 79 0.01 8.63 1.69
CA PHE A 79 -1.31 8.03 1.69
C PHE A 79 -2.11 8.39 2.96
N PRO A 80 -3.39 8.76 2.82
CA PRO A 80 -4.26 8.98 3.96
C PRO A 80 -4.62 7.66 4.64
N ILE A 81 -4.83 7.72 5.95
CA ILE A 81 -5.32 6.60 6.74
C ILE A 81 -6.83 6.46 6.51
N ASP A 82 -7.25 5.30 6.03
CA ASP A 82 -8.65 4.92 5.88
C ASP A 82 -9.18 4.23 7.14
N ARG A 83 -8.37 3.32 7.73
CA ARG A 83 -8.66 2.70 9.02
C ARG A 83 -7.38 2.46 9.81
N ARG A 84 -7.46 2.63 11.13
CA ARG A 84 -6.39 2.31 12.07
C ARG A 84 -6.97 1.42 13.17
N GLY A 85 -6.31 0.30 13.44
CA GLY A 85 -6.56 -0.58 14.57
C GLY A 85 -5.25 -1.03 15.19
N ASP A 86 -5.33 -1.78 16.29
CA ASP A 86 -4.17 -2.12 17.13
C ASP A 86 -3.10 -2.94 16.40
N HIS A 87 -3.51 -3.72 15.41
CA HIS A 87 -2.64 -4.63 14.66
C HIS A 87 -2.67 -4.40 13.16
N GLU A 88 -3.58 -3.56 12.65
CA GLU A 88 -3.74 -3.33 11.22
C GLU A 88 -4.02 -1.87 10.91
N ILE A 89 -3.32 -1.34 9.91
CA ILE A 89 -3.56 -0.01 9.34
C ILE A 89 -3.86 -0.17 7.87
N ILE A 90 -4.98 0.42 7.44
CA ILE A 90 -5.38 0.52 6.04
C ILE A 90 -5.17 1.96 5.60
N LEU A 91 -4.35 2.13 4.57
CA LEU A 91 -4.05 3.39 3.90
C LEU A 91 -4.65 3.37 2.51
N GLY A 92 -5.15 4.49 2.01
CA GLY A 92 -5.58 4.58 0.62
C GLY A 92 -6.73 5.54 0.41
N PHE A 93 -7.20 5.59 -0.83
CA PHE A 93 -8.21 6.55 -1.28
C PHE A 93 -9.01 5.97 -2.44
N ASP A 94 -10.17 6.58 -2.68
CA ASP A 94 -11.03 6.27 -3.81
C ASP A 94 -10.86 7.31 -4.90
N ASP A 95 -10.95 6.86 -6.15
CA ASP A 95 -10.72 7.67 -7.33
C ASP A 95 -11.71 7.23 -8.44
N SER A 96 -11.98 8.10 -9.40
CA SER A 96 -12.97 7.86 -10.46
C SER A 96 -12.66 6.63 -11.32
N HIS A 97 -11.38 6.31 -11.50
CA HIS A 97 -10.93 5.21 -12.34
C HIS A 97 -10.63 3.93 -11.55
N LEU A 98 -10.17 4.05 -10.30
CA LEU A 98 -9.94 2.91 -9.40
C LEU A 98 -10.02 3.31 -7.93
N ASN A 99 -10.32 2.34 -7.08
CA ASN A 99 -10.19 2.46 -5.63
C ASN A 99 -8.90 1.73 -5.22
N PHE A 100 -8.15 2.31 -4.29
CA PHE A 100 -6.85 1.80 -3.88
C PHE A 100 -6.74 1.71 -2.36
N ARG A 101 -6.29 0.56 -1.84
CA ARG A 101 -5.98 0.37 -0.42
C ARG A 101 -4.68 -0.42 -0.24
N ILE A 102 -3.89 -0.06 0.77
CA ILE A 102 -2.75 -0.80 1.29
C ILE A 102 -3.06 -1.16 2.72
N SER A 103 -3.02 -2.44 3.07
CA SER A 103 -3.08 -2.90 4.45
C SER A 103 -1.68 -3.27 4.94
N ILE A 104 -1.33 -2.77 6.13
CA ILE A 104 -0.19 -3.21 6.92
C ILE A 104 -0.74 -3.87 8.17
N LEU A 105 -0.54 -5.17 8.29
CA LEU A 105 -1.00 -5.99 9.42
C LEU A 105 0.23 -6.61 10.11
N THR A 106 0.32 -6.49 11.43
CA THR A 106 1.42 -7.07 12.22
C THR A 106 0.91 -8.10 13.22
N THR A 107 1.65 -9.20 13.37
CA THR A 107 1.34 -10.27 14.35
C THR A 107 2.34 -10.30 15.51
N GLY A 108 3.22 -9.30 15.62
CA GLY A 108 4.32 -9.24 16.59
C GLY A 108 5.54 -10.09 16.23
N ARG A 109 5.46 -10.93 15.19
CA ARG A 109 6.60 -11.67 14.63
C ARG A 109 6.71 -11.56 13.12
N GLU A 110 5.59 -11.32 12.45
CA GLU A 110 5.51 -11.08 11.02
C GLU A 110 4.70 -9.81 10.76
N ALA A 111 4.98 -9.18 9.62
CA ALA A 111 4.13 -8.17 9.02
C ALA A 111 3.68 -8.62 7.64
N TYR A 112 2.44 -8.30 7.31
CA TYR A 112 1.80 -8.51 6.03
C TYR A 112 1.53 -7.15 5.42
N CYS A 113 1.96 -6.98 4.18
CA CYS A 113 1.69 -5.83 3.34
C CYS A 113 0.83 -6.31 2.19
N ALA A 114 -0.43 -5.90 2.17
CA ALA A 114 -1.37 -6.25 1.13
C ALA A 114 -1.82 -5.02 0.36
N THR A 115 -1.98 -5.16 -0.96
CA THR A 115 -2.52 -4.10 -1.81
C THR A 115 -3.79 -4.58 -2.48
N TRP A 116 -4.86 -3.82 -2.33
CA TRP A 116 -6.13 -4.04 -3.00
C TRP A 116 -6.40 -2.90 -3.97
N VAL A 117 -6.82 -3.26 -5.19
CA VAL A 117 -7.23 -2.31 -6.22
C VAL A 117 -8.50 -2.79 -6.90
N GLN A 118 -9.55 -1.97 -6.84
CA GLN A 118 -10.79 -2.18 -7.59
C GLN A 118 -10.85 -1.19 -8.75
N CYS A 119 -10.99 -1.69 -9.97
CA CYS A 119 -11.11 -0.84 -11.16
C CYS A 119 -12.56 -0.48 -11.44
N ASN A 120 -12.91 0.81 -11.35
CA ASN A 120 -14.27 1.30 -11.54
C ASN A 120 -14.68 1.31 -13.03
N ASN A 121 -13.71 1.47 -13.94
CA ASN A 121 -13.97 1.53 -15.38
C ASN A 121 -12.81 0.93 -16.22
N ARG A 122 -12.94 0.99 -17.56
CA ARG A 122 -11.91 0.48 -18.49
C ARG A 122 -10.59 1.25 -18.39
N LEU A 123 -10.63 2.56 -18.09
CA LEU A 123 -9.42 3.37 -17.89
C LEU A 123 -8.67 2.90 -16.64
N GLY A 124 -9.39 2.56 -15.56
CA GLY A 124 -8.82 1.96 -14.36
C GLY A 124 -8.07 0.67 -14.64
N ARG A 125 -8.67 -0.22 -15.45
CA ARG A 125 -8.02 -1.48 -15.86
C ARG A 125 -6.75 -1.22 -16.67
N LEU A 126 -6.80 -0.33 -17.66
CA LEU A 126 -5.62 0.01 -18.47
C LEU A 126 -4.53 0.65 -17.61
N TYR A 127 -4.91 1.58 -16.72
CA TYR A 127 -4.01 2.22 -15.78
C TYR A 127 -3.33 1.18 -14.88
N LEU A 128 -4.10 0.28 -14.27
CA LEU A 128 -3.57 -0.79 -13.44
C LEU A 128 -2.52 -1.60 -14.22
N THR A 129 -2.85 -2.08 -15.43
CA THR A 129 -1.92 -2.83 -16.27
C THR A 129 -0.60 -2.08 -16.51
N VAL A 130 -0.64 -0.77 -16.74
CA VAL A 130 0.55 0.07 -16.95
C VAL A 130 1.39 0.21 -15.68
N ILE A 131 0.75 0.36 -14.51
CA ILE A 131 1.47 0.55 -13.24
C ILE A 131 1.93 -0.76 -12.57
N MET A 132 1.33 -1.91 -12.92
CA MET A 132 1.64 -3.23 -12.36
C MET A 132 3.14 -3.56 -12.24
N PRO A 133 4.00 -3.36 -13.27
CA PRO A 133 5.43 -3.66 -13.14
C PRO A 133 6.10 -2.79 -12.06
N PHE A 134 5.71 -1.52 -11.95
CA PHE A 134 6.23 -0.62 -10.93
C PHE A 134 5.69 -0.95 -9.54
N HIS A 135 4.41 -1.33 -9.46
CA HIS A 135 3.76 -1.77 -8.22
C HIS A 135 4.54 -2.90 -7.53
N VAL A 136 4.92 -3.92 -8.28
CA VAL A 136 5.72 -5.05 -7.76
C VAL A 136 7.05 -4.57 -7.17
N LEU A 137 7.72 -3.60 -7.79
CA LEU A 137 8.96 -3.02 -7.29
C LEU A 137 8.73 -2.21 -6.00
N ILE A 138 7.64 -1.43 -5.95
CA ILE A 138 7.26 -0.60 -4.80
C ILE A 138 6.96 -1.49 -3.59
N VAL A 139 6.13 -2.53 -3.74
CA VAL A 139 5.75 -3.42 -2.63
C VAL A 139 6.96 -4.20 -2.11
N ARG A 140 7.82 -4.70 -3.01
CA ARG A 140 9.08 -5.35 -2.60
C ARG A 140 9.96 -4.41 -1.78
N ASN A 141 10.05 -3.15 -2.17
CA ASN A 141 10.80 -2.16 -1.40
C ASN A 141 10.12 -1.85 -0.06
N ALA A 142 8.79 -1.67 -0.03
CA ALA A 142 8.03 -1.42 1.19
C ALA A 142 8.29 -2.50 2.24
N VAL A 143 8.07 -3.76 1.86
CA VAL A 143 8.33 -4.91 2.75
C VAL A 143 9.80 -4.99 3.14
N ARG A 144 10.73 -4.67 2.22
CA ARG A 144 12.16 -4.59 2.53
C ARG A 144 12.48 -3.58 3.62
N GLN A 145 11.78 -2.45 3.66
CA GLN A 145 11.99 -1.44 4.69
C GLN A 145 11.44 -1.85 6.04
N ILE A 146 10.36 -2.63 6.08
CA ILE A 146 9.80 -3.14 7.33
C ILE A 146 10.80 -4.05 8.05
N TRP A 147 11.42 -5.00 7.34
CA TRP A 147 12.35 -5.96 7.97
C TRP A 147 13.78 -5.44 8.10
N ARG A 148 14.10 -4.27 7.51
CA ARG A 148 15.45 -3.71 7.58
C ARG A 148 15.85 -3.54 9.06
N PRO A 149 16.96 -4.16 9.51
CA PRO A 149 17.45 -3.94 10.86
C PRO A 149 17.82 -2.47 11.01
N ASP A 150 17.55 -1.91 12.19
CA ASP A 150 17.98 -0.56 12.51
C ASP A 150 19.50 -0.53 12.44
N ILE A 151 20.02 0.21 11.46
CA ILE A 151 21.44 0.55 11.43
C ILE A 151 21.60 1.53 12.59
N LYS A 152 21.93 1.01 13.78
CA LYS A 152 22.50 1.82 14.85
C LYS A 152 23.73 2.48 14.23
N SER A 153 23.62 3.76 13.86
CA SER A 153 24.80 4.59 13.67
C SER A 153 25.48 4.62 15.03
N GLN A 154 26.65 3.99 15.10
CA GLN A 154 27.62 4.28 16.15
C GLN A 154 28.11 5.71 15.98
#